data_AF-A0A803LN72-F1
#
_entry.id   AF-A0A803LN72-F1
#
_cell.length_a   1.000
_cell.length_b   1.000
_cell.length_c   1.000
_cell.angle_alpha   90.00
_cell.angle_beta   90.00
_cell.angle_gamma   90.00
#
_symmetry.space_group_name_H-M   'P 1'
#
loop_
_entity.id
_entity.type
_entity.pdbx_description
1 polymer ?
#
loop_
_entity_poly.entity_id
_entity_poly.type
_entity_poly.pdbx_seq_one_letter_code
_entity_poly.pdbx_strand_id
1 'polypeptide(L)'
;MRNVSLRSSNLSRRRRSFATVGVDPSVIGFGPAFAIPGAVKSAGLKLNDINLFEINEAFASQYVYCCKKLNLDPAKLNVNGGAIALGHPLGATSARCVATLLNEMKRRGRDCRFGVISMCIDLRK
;
A
#
# COMPACT_ATOMS: atom_id res chain seq x y z
N MET A 1 -3.95 16.85 14.00
CA MET A 1 -4.46 15.70 14.77
C MET A 1 -5.97 15.62 14.61
N ARG A 2 -6.52 14.65 13.88
CA ARG A 2 -7.96 14.31 13.95
C ARG A 2 -8.10 12.79 13.85
N ASN A 3 -8.42 12.17 14.98
CA ASN A 3 -8.85 10.78 15.08
C ASN A 3 -10.33 10.72 14.65
N VAL A 4 -10.66 9.85 13.70
CA VAL A 4 -12.05 9.44 13.47
C VAL A 4 -12.13 7.95 13.78
N SER A 5 -12.46 7.65 15.03
CA SER A 5 -12.86 6.32 15.50
C SER A 5 -14.37 6.20 15.33
N LEU A 6 -14.82 5.27 14.47
CA LEU A 6 -16.22 4.81 14.47
C LEU A 6 -16.22 3.29 14.54
N ARG A 7 -16.56 2.69 15.68
CA ARG A 7 -16.76 1.25 15.84
C ARG A 7 -18.15 0.89 15.26
N SER A 8 -18.24 -0.08 14.36
CA SER A 8 -19.50 -0.74 14.01
C SER A 8 -19.22 -2.11 13.37
N SER A 9 -20.05 -3.07 13.69
CA SER A 9 -19.71 -4.45 14.02
C SER A 9 -19.82 -5.47 12.88
N ASN A 10 -20.08 -5.09 11.62
CA ASN A 10 -20.44 -6.08 10.58
C ASN A 10 -19.79 -5.90 9.18
N LEU A 11 -18.75 -5.06 9.01
CA LEU A 11 -18.09 -4.88 7.71
C LEU A 11 -16.65 -5.43 7.74
N SER A 12 -16.42 -6.61 7.15
CA SER A 12 -15.11 -7.28 7.08
C SER A 12 -14.01 -6.46 6.37
N ARG A 13 -14.35 -5.37 5.68
CA ARG A 13 -13.42 -4.55 4.90
C ARG A 13 -13.56 -3.10 5.29
N ARG A 14 -12.57 -2.60 6.03
CA ARG A 14 -12.56 -1.24 6.57
C ARG A 14 -11.18 -0.61 6.45
N ARG A 15 -11.14 0.64 5.96
CA ARG A 15 -9.92 1.47 5.99
C ARG A 15 -9.51 1.74 7.44
N ARG A 16 -8.25 1.44 7.79
CA ARG A 16 -7.71 1.64 9.14
C ARG A 16 -7.00 2.98 9.29
N SER A 17 -6.14 3.32 8.34
CA SER A 17 -5.37 4.56 8.34
C SER A 17 -5.15 5.02 6.90
N PHE A 18 -4.64 6.24 6.76
CA PHE A 18 -4.14 6.80 5.50
C PHE A 18 -3.04 7.79 5.87
N ALA A 19 -1.94 7.77 5.12
CA ALA A 19 -0.83 8.68 5.32
C ALA A 19 -0.30 9.16 3.97
N THR A 20 0.06 10.44 3.92
CA THR A 20 0.75 11.07 2.81
C THR A 20 2.02 11.71 3.36
N VAL A 21 3.09 11.64 2.58
CA VAL A 21 4.39 12.20 2.95
C VAL A 21 4.95 12.94 1.75
N GLY A 22 5.52 14.12 2.01
CA GLY A 22 6.34 14.81 1.03
C GLY A 22 7.75 14.23 1.05
N VAL A 23 8.34 14.06 -0.12
CA VAL A 23 9.76 13.71 -0.30
C VAL A 23 10.39 14.70 -1.27
N ASP A 24 11.71 14.77 -1.29
CA ASP A 24 12.42 15.64 -2.23
C ASP A 24 12.06 15.27 -3.70
N PRO A 25 11.81 16.26 -4.58
CA PRO A 25 11.42 16.03 -5.98
C PRO A 25 12.40 15.18 -6.80
N SER A 26 13.66 15.10 -6.38
CA SER A 26 14.69 14.29 -7.04
C SER A 26 14.53 12.79 -6.77
N VAL A 27 13.77 12.43 -5.73
CA VAL A 27 13.65 11.05 -5.20
C VAL A 27 12.20 10.61 -4.97
N ILE A 28 11.26 11.19 -5.72
CA ILE A 28 9.81 10.99 -5.61
C ILE A 28 9.41 9.51 -5.59
N GLY A 29 10.13 8.67 -6.35
CA GLY A 29 9.89 7.23 -6.41
C GLY A 29 9.95 6.52 -5.05
N PHE A 30 10.64 7.09 -4.06
CA PHE A 30 10.83 6.47 -2.75
C PHE A 30 9.75 6.82 -1.72
N GLY A 31 8.73 7.60 -2.10
CA GLY A 31 7.60 7.96 -1.24
C GLY A 31 6.99 6.79 -0.45
N PRO A 32 6.74 5.61 -1.06
CA PRO A 32 6.21 4.45 -0.34
C PRO A 32 7.07 4.00 0.84
N ALA A 33 8.40 4.09 0.75
CA ALA A 33 9.32 3.72 1.82
C ALA A 33 9.12 4.54 3.10
N PHE A 34 8.58 5.76 2.98
CA PHE A 34 8.30 6.66 4.11
C PHE A 34 6.82 6.66 4.50
N ALA A 35 5.92 6.55 3.52
CA ALA A 35 4.48 6.57 3.75
C ALA A 35 3.97 5.30 4.45
N ILE A 36 4.49 4.12 4.06
CA ILE A 36 4.04 2.83 4.59
C ILE A 36 4.26 2.75 6.11
N PRO A 37 5.47 3.01 6.65
CA PRO A 37 5.68 3.03 8.10
C PRO A 37 4.75 3.99 8.84
N GLY A 38 4.53 5.19 8.29
CA GLY A 38 3.63 6.19 8.86
C GLY A 38 2.18 5.73 8.93
N ALA A 39 1.66 5.13 7.85
CA ALA A 39 0.31 4.59 7.79
C ALA A 39 0.13 3.40 8.75
N VAL A 40 1.09 2.47 8.77
CA VAL A 40 1.05 1.25 9.60
C VAL A 40 1.12 1.62 11.09
N LYS A 41 2.03 2.53 11.48
CA LYS A 41 2.10 3.06 12.85
C LYS A 41 0.80 3.76 13.25
N SER A 42 0.21 4.56 12.37
CA SER A 42 -1.06 5.26 12.64
C SER A 42 -2.25 4.30 12.78
N ALA A 43 -2.17 3.09 12.23
CA ALA A 43 -3.15 2.03 12.43
C ALA A 43 -2.93 1.24 13.73
N GLY A 44 -1.86 1.53 14.49
CA GLY A 44 -1.46 0.77 15.68
C GLY A 44 -0.89 -0.61 15.37
N LEU A 45 -0.34 -0.80 14.17
CA LEU A 45 0.20 -2.08 13.68
C LEU A 45 1.72 -2.01 13.50
N LYS A 46 2.33 -3.18 13.30
CA LYS A 46 3.72 -3.35 12.84
C LYS A 46 3.73 -3.84 11.40
N LEU A 47 4.84 -3.65 10.68
CA LEU A 47 4.99 -4.14 9.30
C LEU A 47 4.78 -5.66 9.19
N ASN A 48 5.18 -6.41 10.22
CA ASN A 48 5.02 -7.87 10.27
C ASN A 48 3.56 -8.32 10.40
N ASP A 49 2.66 -7.45 10.87
CA ASP A 49 1.23 -7.75 10.99
C ASP A 49 0.52 -7.66 9.63
N ILE A 50 1.19 -7.12 8.61
CA ILE A 50 0.64 -6.96 7.27
C ILE A 50 0.82 -8.24 6.47
N ASN A 51 -0.28 -8.73 5.90
CA ASN A 51 -0.32 -9.98 5.13
C ASN A 51 -0.05 -9.76 3.65
N LEU A 52 -0.45 -8.61 3.11
CA LEU A 52 -0.35 -8.28 1.68
C LEU A 52 0.01 -6.82 1.47
N PHE A 53 0.81 -6.58 0.44
CA PHE A 53 1.24 -5.26 0.02
C PHE A 53 0.98 -5.10 -1.48
N GLU A 54 0.21 -4.07 -1.82
CA GLU A 54 0.04 -3.56 -3.18
C GLU A 54 0.85 -2.26 -3.30
N ILE A 55 2.08 -2.36 -3.79
CA ILE A 55 2.94 -1.20 -4.03
C ILE A 55 2.98 -0.94 -5.53
N ASN A 56 2.56 0.24 -5.96
CA ASN A 56 2.51 0.57 -7.37
C ASN A 56 3.88 0.45 -8.02
N GLU A 57 3.95 -0.29 -9.13
CA GLU A 57 5.18 -0.51 -9.90
C GLU A 57 5.30 0.53 -11.02
N ALA A 58 5.40 1.81 -10.66
CA ALA A 58 5.62 2.86 -11.66
C ALA A 58 6.92 2.64 -12.44
N PHE A 59 7.97 2.24 -11.71
CA PHE A 59 9.24 1.76 -12.25
C PHE A 59 9.79 0.61 -11.39
N ALA A 60 10.56 -0.31 -11.99
CA ALA A 60 11.13 -1.45 -11.25
C ALA A 60 12.15 -1.00 -10.18
N SER A 61 12.97 0.01 -10.49
CA SER A 61 14.02 0.52 -9.60
C SER A 61 13.47 1.05 -8.27
N GLN A 62 12.44 1.89 -8.31
CA GLN A 62 11.79 2.43 -7.11
C GLN A 62 11.11 1.34 -6.29
N TYR A 63 10.48 0.37 -6.96
CA TYR A 63 9.73 -0.69 -6.31
C TYR A 63 10.69 -1.58 -5.51
N VAL A 64 11.76 -2.04 -6.15
CA VAL A 64 12.80 -2.85 -5.51
C VAL A 64 13.44 -2.09 -4.36
N TYR A 65 13.71 -0.79 -4.52
CA TYR A 65 14.23 0.04 -3.44
C TYR A 65 13.28 0.05 -2.23
N CYS A 66 11.99 0.33 -2.43
CA CYS A 66 11.02 0.39 -1.33
C CYS A 66 10.89 -0.96 -0.62
N CYS A 67 10.85 -2.07 -1.37
CA CYS A 67 10.78 -3.42 -0.82
C CYS A 67 12.00 -3.76 0.03
N LYS A 68 13.21 -3.47 -0.47
CA LYS A 68 14.47 -3.69 0.25
C LYS A 68 14.58 -2.80 1.49
N LYS A 69 14.27 -1.50 1.35
CA LYS A 69 14.37 -0.52 2.44
C LYS A 69 13.47 -0.87 3.62
N LEU A 70 12.28 -1.42 3.34
CA LEU A 70 11.31 -1.84 4.33
C LEU A 70 11.46 -3.32 4.75
N ASN A 71 12.42 -4.03 4.16
CA ASN A 71 12.65 -5.46 4.37
C ASN A 71 11.36 -6.30 4.25
N LEU A 72 10.60 -6.06 3.18
CA LEU A 72 9.31 -6.72 2.95
C LEU A 72 9.52 -8.09 2.34
N ASP A 73 8.68 -9.05 2.75
CA ASP A 73 8.63 -10.40 2.19
C ASP A 73 8.12 -10.38 0.74
N PRO A 74 8.92 -10.80 -0.25
CA PRO A 74 8.51 -10.89 -1.66
C PRO A 74 7.22 -11.69 -1.88
N ALA A 75 6.94 -12.70 -1.07
CA ALA A 75 5.74 -13.54 -1.21
C ALA A 75 4.43 -12.81 -0.84
N LYS A 76 4.54 -11.61 -0.23
CA LYS A 76 3.41 -10.77 0.17
C LYS A 76 3.20 -9.57 -0.74
N LEU A 77 4.10 -9.33 -1.68
CA LEU A 77 4.14 -8.14 -2.53
C LEU A 77 3.52 -8.43 -3.89
N ASN A 78 2.54 -7.62 -4.32
CA ASN A 78 1.93 -7.63 -5.66
C ASN A 78 1.66 -9.06 -6.19
N VAL A 79 1.06 -9.91 -5.35
CA VAL A 79 0.93 -11.36 -5.59
C VAL A 79 0.14 -11.74 -6.84
N ASN A 80 -0.67 -10.80 -7.35
CA ASN A 80 -1.47 -10.96 -8.57
C ASN A 80 -0.93 -10.11 -9.74
N GLY A 81 0.32 -9.65 -9.65
CA GLY A 81 0.96 -8.77 -10.62
C GLY A 81 0.71 -7.28 -10.35
N GLY A 82 1.70 -6.45 -10.67
CA GLY A 82 1.63 -5.01 -10.49
C GLY A 82 1.49 -4.24 -11.82
N ALA A 83 1.77 -2.94 -11.75
CA ALA A 83 1.55 -2.01 -12.85
C ALA A 83 2.50 -2.21 -14.05
N ILE A 84 3.65 -2.88 -13.86
CA ILE A 84 4.53 -3.23 -14.98
C ILE A 84 3.81 -4.20 -15.95
N ALA A 85 3.05 -5.15 -15.42
CA ALA A 85 2.30 -6.12 -16.22
C ALA A 85 0.90 -5.62 -16.59
N LEU A 86 0.21 -4.96 -15.67
CA LEU A 86 -1.21 -4.61 -15.80
C LEU A 86 -1.44 -3.19 -16.35
N GLY A 87 -0.36 -2.41 -16.51
CA GLY A 87 -0.41 -1.01 -16.91
C GLY A 87 -0.74 -0.05 -15.77
N HIS A 88 -0.47 1.23 -16.01
CA HIS A 88 -0.62 2.30 -15.02
C HIS A 88 -1.48 3.47 -15.54
N PRO A 89 -2.81 3.30 -15.65
CA PRO A 89 -3.71 4.44 -15.85
C PRO A 89 -3.70 5.31 -14.59
N LEU A 90 -3.09 6.51 -14.66
CA LEU A 90 -2.73 7.35 -13.51
C LEU A 90 -3.87 7.52 -12.49
N GLY A 91 -5.08 7.89 -12.93
CA GLY A 91 -6.22 8.10 -12.03
C GLY A 91 -6.92 6.82 -11.56
N ALA A 92 -6.86 5.73 -12.34
CA ALA A 92 -7.60 4.50 -12.03
C ALA A 92 -6.79 3.49 -11.20
N THR A 93 -5.45 3.64 -11.16
CA THR A 93 -4.56 2.69 -10.49
C THR A 93 -4.88 2.52 -9.01
N SER A 94 -5.18 3.61 -8.29
CA SER A 94 -5.54 3.56 -6.87
C SER A 94 -6.77 2.71 -6.61
N ALA A 95 -7.83 2.93 -7.39
CA ALA A 95 -9.07 2.16 -7.27
C ALA A 95 -8.86 0.69 -7.64
N ARG A 96 -8.08 0.42 -8.71
CA ARG A 96 -7.69 -0.93 -9.13
C ARG A 96 -6.92 -1.68 -8.05
N CYS A 97 -5.92 -1.05 -7.42
CA CYS A 97 -5.15 -1.66 -6.33
C CYS A 97 -6.04 -1.98 -5.12
N VAL A 98 -6.99 -1.10 -4.78
CA VAL A 98 -7.99 -1.36 -3.71
C VAL A 98 -8.82 -2.59 -4.03
N ALA A 99 -9.36 -2.67 -5.25
CA ALA A 99 -10.16 -3.82 -5.68
C ALA A 99 -9.35 -5.12 -5.65
N THR A 100 -8.12 -5.08 -6.17
CA THR A 100 -7.21 -6.24 -6.23
C THR A 100 -6.86 -6.74 -4.83
N LEU A 101 -6.41 -5.84 -3.95
CA LEU A 101 -6.05 -6.19 -2.58
C LEU A 101 -7.24 -6.78 -1.81
N LEU A 102 -8.40 -6.11 -1.84
CA LEU A 102 -9.56 -6.56 -1.07
C LEU A 102 -10.13 -7.89 -1.56
N ASN A 103 -10.04 -8.18 -2.87
CA ASN A 103 -10.45 -9.47 -3.42
C ASN A 103 -9.47 -10.57 -3.06
N GLU A 104 -8.17 -10.31 -3.13
CA GLU A 104 -7.14 -11.28 -2.74
C GLU A 104 -7.19 -11.59 -1.23
N MET A 105 -7.37 -10.58 -0.39
CA MET A 105 -7.58 -10.77 1.06
C MET A 105 -8.83 -11.63 1.34
N LYS A 106 -9.93 -11.42 0.59
CA LYS A 106 -11.13 -12.26 0.73
C LYS A 106 -10.86 -13.70 0.31
N ARG A 107 -10.11 -13.91 -0.78
CA ARG A 107 -9.75 -15.24 -1.27
C ARG A 107 -8.90 -16.01 -0.24
N ARG A 108 -8.00 -15.32 0.46
CA ARG A 108 -7.16 -15.89 1.53
C ARG A 108 -7.88 -16.07 2.88
N GLY A 109 -9.11 -15.59 3.02
CA GLY A 109 -9.92 -15.82 4.22
C GLY A 109 -9.46 -15.04 5.46
N ARG A 110 -9.76 -15.59 6.65
CA ARG A 110 -9.62 -14.88 7.94
C ARG A 110 -8.18 -14.65 8.39
N ASP A 111 -7.22 -15.36 7.82
CA ASP A 111 -5.80 -15.23 8.16
C ASP A 111 -5.18 -13.97 7.54
N CYS A 112 -5.79 -13.46 6.47
CA CYS A 112 -5.35 -12.26 5.77
C CYS A 112 -6.13 -11.01 6.24
N ARG A 113 -5.81 -10.53 7.44
CA ARG A 113 -6.57 -9.45 8.11
C ARG A 113 -6.14 -8.05 7.70
N PHE A 114 -4.87 -7.86 7.36
CA PHE A 114 -4.33 -6.54 7.06
C PHE A 114 -3.59 -6.52 5.72
N GLY A 115 -3.88 -5.49 4.93
CA GLY A 115 -3.19 -5.23 3.68
C GLY A 115 -2.89 -3.74 3.55
N VAL A 116 -1.84 -3.41 2.82
CA VAL A 116 -1.39 -2.04 2.58
C VAL A 116 -1.38 -1.76 1.08
N ILE A 117 -1.78 -0.55 0.71
CA ILE A 117 -1.66 -0.03 -0.65
C ILE A 117 -0.79 1.22 -0.58
N SER A 118 0.19 1.34 -1.46
CA SER A 118 1.05 2.51 -1.52
C SER A 118 1.51 2.82 -2.94
N MET A 119 1.77 4.09 -3.21
CA MET A 119 2.23 4.58 -4.50
C MET A 119 3.06 5.84 -4.34
N CYS A 120 4.05 6.02 -5.22
CA CYS A 120 4.72 7.30 -5.42
C CYS A 120 3.81 8.24 -6.22
N ILE A 121 3.95 9.55 -6.00
CA ILE A 121 3.16 10.58 -6.67
C ILE A 121 4.11 11.68 -7.12
N ASP A 122 4.22 11.90 -8.43
CA ASP A 122 4.90 13.08 -8.97
C ASP A 122 3.93 14.27 -9.00
N LEU A 123 4.37 15.39 -8.43
CA LEU A 123 3.61 16.66 -8.37
C LEU A 123 4.24 17.73 -9.26
N ARG A 124 5.25 17.38 -10.07
CA ARG A 124 5.81 18.30 -11.06
C ARG A 124 4.81 18.44 -12.21
N LYS A 125 4.42 19.68 -12.47
CA LYS A 125 3.65 20.09 -13.65
C LYS A 125 4.57 20.19 -14.85
#